data_AF-A0A9P8K486-F1
#
_entry.id   AF-A0A9P8K486-F1
#
_cell.length_a   1.000
_cell.length_b   1.000
_cell.length_c   1.000
_cell.angle_alpha   90.00
_cell.angle_beta   90.00
_cell.angle_gamma   90.00
#
_symmetry.space_group_name_H-M   'P 1'
#
loop_
_entity.id
_entity.type
_entity.pdbx_description
1 polymer ?
#
loop_
_entity_poly.entity_id
_entity_poly.type
_entity_poly.pdbx_seq_one_letter_code
_entity_poly.pdbx_strand_id
1 'polypeptide(L)'
;MIQEGSNDTIIEAIPAALATNTKLLLGLWTSVDGDDFAKELRALESAMALYGPQGLGDLVVGISVGSEDLYRSSVLGASNGGGVGQDLSILLDYIRQVRTLLQGSVLQNVPVGHVDTLDAYTTHTNSQILDALDFVGLNIFPYFSKDQAMDVSTAADSFWKAYESMLPLSQGKPVWITETGWPTEDPTKLSGPKPGINNAAMYWSKVVCELQARCIDFWWYILTDPAQTPFFGVTNLREDPHGSTLYNLDCGLISNCPDTYITTFPTTSSTIPALYQTSTHASPALSSVC
;
A
#
# COMPACT_ATOMS: atom_id res chain seq x y z
N MET A 1 -11.76 0.24 -1.50
CA MET A 1 -12.65 -0.45 -2.46
C MET A 1 -14.05 0.15 -2.36
N ILE A 2 -14.48 0.45 -1.14
CA ILE A 2 -15.61 1.37 -0.87
C ILE A 2 -15.26 2.82 -1.23
N GLN A 3 -16.26 3.58 -1.72
CA GLN A 3 -16.19 5.02 -1.95
C GLN A 3 -16.06 5.77 -0.62
N GLU A 4 -15.09 6.68 -0.53
CA GLU A 4 -14.91 7.53 0.66
C GLU A 4 -16.21 8.26 1.01
N GLY A 5 -16.55 8.29 2.30
CA GLY A 5 -17.79 8.89 2.80
C GLY A 5 -19.05 8.04 2.65
N SER A 6 -18.93 6.82 2.11
CA SER A 6 -20.03 5.85 2.02
C SER A 6 -19.79 4.63 2.91
N ASN A 7 -20.84 3.85 3.16
CA ASN A 7 -20.74 2.63 3.97
C ASN A 7 -20.34 1.39 3.16
N ASP A 8 -20.82 1.27 1.92
CA ASP A 8 -20.71 0.06 1.10
C ASP A 8 -20.80 0.34 -0.40
N THR A 9 -20.77 1.61 -0.82
CA THR A 9 -20.87 1.96 -2.24
C THR A 9 -19.54 1.66 -2.95
N ILE A 10 -19.61 1.01 -4.12
CA ILE A 10 -18.43 0.74 -4.95
C ILE A 10 -17.79 2.07 -5.35
N ILE A 11 -16.46 2.17 -5.23
CA ILE A 11 -15.72 3.38 -5.62
C ILE A 11 -15.97 3.79 -7.08
N GLU A 12 -16.22 5.08 -7.31
CA GLU A 12 -16.51 5.64 -8.64
C GLU A 12 -15.27 5.63 -9.57
N ALA A 13 -14.09 5.35 -9.03
CA ALA A 13 -12.86 5.19 -9.80
C ALA A 13 -12.93 4.03 -10.80
N ILE A 14 -13.71 2.97 -10.54
CA ILE A 14 -13.83 1.82 -11.46
C ILE A 14 -14.47 2.21 -12.80
N PRO A 15 -15.68 2.79 -12.86
CA PRO A 15 -16.27 3.22 -14.12
C PRO A 15 -15.43 4.30 -14.83
N ALA A 16 -14.76 5.19 -14.08
CA ALA A 16 -13.83 6.15 -14.67
C ALA A 16 -12.65 5.46 -15.36
N ALA A 17 -12.04 4.47 -14.68
CA ALA A 17 -10.93 3.69 -15.23
C ALA A 17 -11.32 2.87 -16.46
N LEU A 18 -12.54 2.32 -16.50
CA LEU A 18 -13.11 1.67 -17.70
C LEU A 18 -13.23 2.64 -18.87
N ALA A 19 -13.67 3.86 -18.62
CA ALA A 19 -13.82 4.88 -19.66
C ALA A 19 -12.47 5.37 -20.23
N THR A 20 -11.40 5.34 -19.43
CA THR A 20 -10.08 5.87 -19.79
C THR A 20 -9.01 4.81 -20.02
N ASN A 21 -9.36 3.52 -19.86
CA ASN A 21 -8.42 2.39 -19.85
C ASN A 21 -7.26 2.58 -18.84
N THR A 22 -7.58 3.13 -17.67
CA THR A 22 -6.61 3.35 -16.59
C THR A 22 -6.48 2.09 -15.74
N LYS A 23 -5.25 1.68 -15.43
CA LYS A 23 -5.00 0.53 -14.55
C LYS A 23 -5.26 0.88 -13.09
N LEU A 24 -5.72 -0.10 -12.32
CA LEU A 24 -6.12 0.08 -10.91
C LEU A 24 -5.39 -0.91 -10.00
N LEU A 25 -4.81 -0.41 -8.92
CA LEU A 25 -4.52 -1.19 -7.71
C LEU A 25 -5.70 -0.98 -6.76
N LEU A 26 -6.46 -2.04 -6.51
CA LEU A 26 -7.62 -1.97 -5.63
C LEU A 26 -7.21 -2.22 -4.18
N GLY A 27 -7.28 -1.19 -3.33
CA GLY A 27 -7.07 -1.34 -1.88
C GLY A 27 -8.36 -1.70 -1.14
N LEU A 28 -8.30 -2.64 -0.21
CA LEU A 28 -9.34 -2.92 0.79
C LEU A 28 -8.81 -2.48 2.16
N TRP A 29 -9.57 -1.64 2.86
CA TRP A 29 -9.17 -1.12 4.17
C TRP A 29 -9.39 -2.16 5.27
N THR A 30 -8.34 -2.48 6.03
CA THR A 30 -8.34 -3.61 6.99
C THR A 30 -8.20 -3.20 8.45
N SER A 31 -7.93 -1.92 8.73
CA SER A 31 -7.88 -1.36 10.10
C SER A 31 -9.28 -1.05 10.62
N VAL A 32 -10.13 -2.08 10.59
CA VAL A 32 -11.54 -2.12 10.95
C VAL A 32 -11.89 -3.48 11.56
N ASP A 33 -13.08 -3.64 12.12
CA ASP A 33 -13.54 -4.95 12.59
C ASP A 33 -14.00 -5.86 11.44
N GLY A 34 -14.36 -7.11 11.78
CA GLY A 34 -14.79 -8.10 10.78
C GLY A 34 -16.09 -7.74 10.05
N ASP A 35 -17.02 -7.04 10.71
CA ASP A 35 -18.29 -6.65 10.09
C ASP A 35 -18.07 -5.54 9.05
N ASP A 36 -17.17 -4.62 9.35
CA ASP A 36 -16.74 -3.56 8.44
C ASP A 36 -15.87 -4.10 7.31
N PHE A 37 -14.92 -5.01 7.57
CA PHE A 37 -14.16 -5.66 6.50
C PHE A 37 -15.06 -6.48 5.56
N ALA A 38 -16.12 -7.10 6.09
CA ALA A 38 -17.11 -7.78 5.25
C ALA A 38 -17.82 -6.82 4.27
N LYS A 39 -17.87 -5.51 4.54
CA LYS A 39 -18.36 -4.51 3.58
C LYS A 39 -17.38 -4.35 2.41
N GLU A 40 -16.08 -4.33 2.66
CA GLU A 40 -15.05 -4.27 1.61
C GLU A 40 -15.14 -5.50 0.68
N LEU A 41 -15.34 -6.69 1.26
CA LEU A 41 -15.57 -7.93 0.48
C LEU A 41 -16.83 -7.85 -0.38
N ARG A 42 -17.96 -7.37 0.17
CA ARG A 42 -19.20 -7.19 -0.60
C ARG A 42 -19.05 -6.16 -1.71
N ALA A 43 -18.32 -5.08 -1.47
CA ALA A 43 -18.04 -4.07 -2.49
C ALA A 43 -17.18 -4.66 -3.63
N LEU A 44 -16.16 -5.46 -3.31
CA LEU A 44 -15.36 -6.17 -4.30
C LEU A 44 -16.18 -7.19 -5.10
N GLU A 45 -16.99 -8.01 -4.45
CA GLU A 45 -17.90 -8.95 -5.10
C GLU A 45 -18.86 -8.24 -6.06
N SER A 46 -19.48 -7.15 -5.58
CA SER A 46 -20.42 -6.35 -6.37
C SER A 46 -19.74 -5.68 -7.56
N ALA A 47 -18.50 -5.19 -7.39
CA ALA A 47 -17.72 -4.63 -8.48
C ALA A 47 -17.38 -5.68 -9.55
N MET A 48 -16.98 -6.90 -9.15
CA MET A 48 -16.75 -7.99 -10.08
C MET A 48 -18.01 -8.37 -10.86
N ALA A 49 -19.17 -8.43 -10.20
CA ALA A 49 -20.44 -8.72 -10.85
C ALA A 49 -20.86 -7.61 -11.84
N LEU A 50 -20.73 -6.35 -11.44
CA LEU A 50 -21.21 -5.20 -12.21
C LEU A 50 -20.28 -4.83 -13.39
N TYR A 51 -18.98 -4.85 -13.15
CA TYR A 51 -17.97 -4.36 -14.09
C TYR A 51 -17.14 -5.48 -14.73
N GLY A 52 -17.24 -6.72 -14.24
CA GLY A 52 -16.59 -7.88 -14.86
C GLY A 52 -16.89 -8.03 -16.35
N PRO A 53 -18.17 -8.02 -16.78
CA PRO A 53 -18.53 -8.08 -18.20
C PRO A 53 -18.02 -6.90 -19.04
N GLN A 54 -17.61 -5.80 -18.39
CA GLN A 54 -17.11 -4.58 -19.03
C GLN A 54 -15.58 -4.56 -19.14
N GLY A 55 -14.87 -5.60 -18.67
CA GLY A 55 -13.41 -5.68 -18.75
C GLY A 55 -12.69 -5.28 -17.47
N LEU A 56 -13.33 -5.33 -16.30
CA LEU A 56 -12.67 -5.04 -15.01
C LEU A 56 -11.37 -5.85 -14.83
N GLY A 57 -11.38 -7.13 -15.21
CA GLY A 57 -10.22 -8.01 -15.09
C GLY A 57 -9.00 -7.57 -15.90
N ASP A 58 -9.20 -6.78 -16.96
CA ASP A 58 -8.10 -6.26 -17.77
C ASP A 58 -7.48 -5.00 -17.13
N LEU A 59 -8.18 -4.32 -16.23
CA LEU A 59 -7.72 -3.06 -15.61
C LEU A 59 -7.06 -3.25 -14.25
N VAL A 60 -7.49 -4.24 -13.47
CA VAL A 60 -6.98 -4.45 -12.12
C VAL A 60 -5.61 -5.12 -12.18
N VAL A 61 -4.57 -4.39 -11.78
CA VAL A 61 -3.18 -4.88 -11.77
C VAL A 61 -2.82 -5.62 -10.48
N GLY A 62 -3.56 -5.36 -9.40
CA GLY A 62 -3.36 -5.99 -8.11
C GLY A 62 -4.47 -5.62 -7.13
N ILE A 63 -4.55 -6.39 -6.04
CA ILE A 63 -5.41 -6.11 -4.89
C ILE A 63 -4.52 -5.99 -3.65
N SER A 64 -4.57 -4.84 -2.99
CA SER A 64 -3.93 -4.62 -1.68
C SER A 64 -4.95 -4.87 -0.58
N VAL A 65 -4.62 -5.80 0.33
CA VAL A 65 -5.42 -6.09 1.52
C VAL A 65 -4.76 -5.38 2.68
N GLY A 66 -5.15 -4.13 2.91
CA GLY A 66 -4.54 -3.27 3.92
C GLY A 66 -3.40 -2.39 3.42
N SER A 67 -3.17 -1.32 4.17
CA SER A 67 -2.10 -0.33 4.00
C SER A 67 -1.67 0.17 5.37
N GLU A 68 -0.42 -0.06 5.76
CA GLU A 68 0.23 0.35 7.02
C GLU A 68 -0.42 -0.19 8.31
N ASP A 69 -1.16 -1.29 8.22
CA ASP A 69 -1.85 -1.87 9.36
C ASP A 69 -0.90 -2.35 10.46
N LEU A 70 0.23 -2.98 10.09
CA LEU A 70 1.21 -3.47 11.05
C LEU A 70 2.05 -2.32 11.58
N TYR A 71 2.40 -1.33 10.74
CA TYR A 71 3.05 -0.11 11.20
C TYR A 71 2.21 0.61 12.24
N ARG A 72 0.91 0.84 12.00
CA ARG A 72 0.01 1.53 12.94
C ARG A 72 -0.15 0.77 14.26
N SER A 73 -0.13 -0.56 14.23
CA SER A 73 -0.12 -1.42 15.42
C SER A 73 1.23 -1.46 16.17
N SER A 74 2.31 -0.97 15.57
CA SER A 74 3.64 -0.96 16.18
C SER A 74 3.82 0.16 17.20
N VAL A 75 4.81 0.02 18.09
CA VAL A 75 5.21 1.09 19.03
C VAL A 75 5.57 2.38 18.28
N LEU A 76 6.24 2.26 17.13
CA LEU A 76 6.66 3.41 16.34
C LEU A 76 5.46 4.13 15.71
N GLY A 77 4.57 3.39 15.06
CA GLY A 77 3.37 3.97 14.45
C GLY A 77 2.44 4.60 15.49
N ALA A 78 2.24 3.94 16.62
CA ALA A 78 1.49 4.52 17.74
C ALA A 78 2.14 5.81 18.27
N SER A 79 3.48 5.85 18.39
CA SER A 79 4.21 7.05 18.84
C SER A 79 4.15 8.22 17.85
N ASN A 80 3.92 7.93 16.57
CA ASN A 80 3.77 8.91 15.50
C ASN A 80 2.29 9.29 15.25
N GLY A 81 1.34 8.76 16.03
CA GLY A 81 -0.08 9.04 15.82
C GLY A 81 -0.64 8.42 14.53
N GLY A 82 -0.10 7.27 14.10
CA GLY A 82 -0.47 6.62 12.84
C GLY A 82 -1.94 6.23 12.72
N GLY A 83 -2.69 6.14 13.82
CA GLY A 83 -4.10 5.77 13.84
C GLY A 83 -4.31 4.30 14.21
N VAL A 84 -5.47 3.76 13.85
CA VAL A 84 -5.85 2.37 14.14
C VAL A 84 -5.12 1.44 13.17
N GLY A 85 -4.43 0.42 13.68
CA GLY A 85 -3.82 -0.65 12.87
C GLY A 85 -4.62 -1.94 12.90
N GLN A 86 -4.02 -3.05 12.47
CA GLN A 86 -4.59 -4.39 12.55
C GLN A 86 -3.55 -5.41 13.02
N ASP A 87 -4.02 -6.48 13.67
CA ASP A 87 -3.18 -7.61 14.06
C ASP A 87 -2.83 -8.50 12.87
N LEU A 88 -1.62 -9.06 12.87
CA LEU A 88 -1.13 -9.95 11.83
C LEU A 88 -2.05 -11.14 11.56
N SER A 89 -2.57 -11.79 12.61
CA SER A 89 -3.46 -12.94 12.45
C SER A 89 -4.78 -12.58 11.77
N ILE A 90 -5.29 -11.38 12.02
CA ILE A 90 -6.51 -10.86 11.38
C ILE A 90 -6.21 -10.51 9.92
N LEU A 91 -5.08 -9.87 9.64
CA LEU A 91 -4.65 -9.58 8.26
C LEU A 91 -4.49 -10.86 7.42
N LEU A 92 -3.86 -11.90 7.98
CA LEU A 92 -3.73 -13.20 7.31
C LEU A 92 -5.10 -13.83 7.02
N ASP A 93 -6.05 -13.69 7.95
CA ASP A 93 -7.42 -14.14 7.72
C ASP A 93 -8.13 -13.34 6.63
N TYR A 94 -7.99 -12.02 6.62
CA TYR A 94 -8.55 -11.14 5.59
C TYR A 94 -7.96 -11.43 4.21
N ILE A 95 -6.65 -11.65 4.10
CA ILE A 95 -5.99 -12.08 2.85
C ILE A 95 -6.58 -13.41 2.37
N ARG A 96 -6.79 -14.38 3.28
CA ARG A 96 -7.43 -15.66 2.96
C ARG A 96 -8.85 -15.47 2.45
N GLN A 97 -9.66 -14.65 3.11
CA GLN A 97 -11.04 -14.35 2.69
C GLN A 97 -11.09 -13.72 1.30
N VAL A 98 -10.21 -12.74 1.03
CA VAL A 98 -10.09 -12.11 -0.30
C VAL A 98 -9.72 -13.17 -1.35
N ARG A 99 -8.70 -13.99 -1.10
CA ARG A 99 -8.33 -15.07 -2.04
C ARG A 99 -9.47 -16.04 -2.30
N THR A 100 -10.22 -16.43 -1.27
CA THR A 100 -11.42 -17.27 -1.44
C THR A 100 -12.47 -16.60 -2.32
N LEU A 101 -12.74 -15.31 -2.10
CA LEU A 101 -13.71 -14.55 -2.90
C LEU A 101 -13.29 -14.45 -4.39
N LEU A 102 -11.99 -14.38 -4.68
CA LEU A 102 -11.48 -14.27 -6.04
C LEU A 102 -11.56 -15.58 -6.84
N GLN A 103 -11.69 -16.74 -6.18
CA GLN A 103 -11.69 -18.04 -6.88
C GLN A 103 -12.84 -18.16 -7.88
N GLY A 104 -12.52 -18.46 -9.14
CA GLY A 104 -13.50 -18.58 -10.22
C GLY A 104 -14.13 -17.26 -10.68
N SER A 105 -13.69 -16.13 -10.12
CA SER A 105 -14.14 -14.79 -10.51
C SER A 105 -13.35 -14.27 -11.73
N VAL A 106 -13.79 -13.12 -12.25
CA VAL A 106 -13.06 -12.36 -13.28
C VAL A 106 -11.70 -11.86 -12.82
N LEU A 107 -11.44 -11.82 -11.50
CA LEU A 107 -10.18 -11.36 -10.90
C LEU A 107 -9.34 -12.52 -10.31
N GLN A 108 -9.65 -13.78 -10.62
CA GLN A 108 -9.00 -14.96 -10.01
C GLN A 108 -7.46 -15.02 -10.16
N ASN A 109 -6.91 -14.35 -11.18
CA ASN A 109 -5.48 -14.33 -11.49
C ASN A 109 -4.80 -13.01 -11.09
N VAL A 110 -5.54 -12.07 -10.50
CA VAL A 110 -4.99 -10.80 -10.04
C VAL A 110 -4.16 -11.06 -8.78
N PRO A 111 -2.91 -10.54 -8.69
CA PRO A 111 -2.06 -10.77 -7.54
C PRO A 111 -2.60 -10.04 -6.30
N VAL A 112 -2.53 -10.72 -5.15
CA VAL A 112 -2.97 -10.20 -3.85
C VAL A 112 -1.75 -9.86 -2.99
N GLY A 113 -1.67 -8.62 -2.52
CA GLY A 113 -0.58 -8.13 -1.69
C GLY A 113 -1.07 -7.39 -0.45
N HIS A 114 -0.13 -6.88 0.31
CA HIS A 114 -0.35 -5.99 1.45
C HIS A 114 0.62 -4.83 1.32
N VAL A 115 0.21 -3.65 1.78
CA VAL A 115 1.01 -2.44 1.76
C VAL A 115 1.46 -2.11 3.17
N ASP A 116 2.75 -1.91 3.40
CA ASP A 116 3.25 -1.41 4.68
C ASP A 116 4.62 -0.72 4.53
N THR A 117 5.16 -0.23 5.64
CA THR A 117 6.50 0.36 5.75
C THR A 117 7.58 -0.71 5.91
N LEU A 118 8.83 -0.37 5.61
CA LEU A 118 9.97 -1.27 5.84
C LEU A 118 10.10 -1.72 7.31
N ASP A 119 9.84 -0.81 8.24
CA ASP A 119 9.93 -1.10 9.69
C ASP A 119 8.90 -2.17 10.09
N ALA A 120 7.71 -2.18 9.49
CA ALA A 120 6.71 -3.20 9.76
C ALA A 120 7.14 -4.59 9.27
N TYR A 121 7.71 -4.68 8.06
CA TYR A 121 8.15 -5.95 7.47
C TYR A 121 9.41 -6.54 8.10
N THR A 122 10.29 -5.69 8.65
CA THR A 122 11.57 -6.12 9.24
C THR A 122 11.44 -6.67 10.66
N THR A 123 10.29 -6.50 11.31
CA THR A 123 10.04 -7.13 12.62
C THR A 123 9.84 -8.64 12.48
N HIS A 124 10.60 -9.44 13.25
CA HIS A 124 10.59 -10.91 13.13
C HIS A 124 9.19 -11.53 13.33
N THR A 125 8.31 -10.88 14.09
CA THR A 125 6.94 -11.34 14.32
C THR A 125 6.05 -11.21 13.08
N ASN A 126 6.37 -10.30 12.16
CA ASN A 126 5.51 -9.95 11.03
C ASN A 126 5.89 -10.65 9.73
N SER A 127 7.05 -11.32 9.66
CA SER A 127 7.55 -11.92 8.42
C SER A 127 6.61 -12.95 7.81
N GLN A 128 5.74 -13.57 8.62
CA GLN A 128 4.72 -14.53 8.15
C GLN A 128 3.73 -13.92 7.16
N ILE A 129 3.50 -12.60 7.19
CA ILE A 129 2.61 -11.97 6.20
C ILE A 129 3.15 -12.19 4.79
N LEU A 130 4.48 -12.13 4.63
CA LEU A 130 5.14 -12.22 3.34
C LEU A 130 4.82 -13.54 2.64
N ASP A 131 4.67 -14.64 3.39
CA ASP A 131 4.32 -15.96 2.83
C ASP A 131 2.94 -15.97 2.15
N ALA A 132 2.01 -15.12 2.61
CA ALA A 132 0.64 -15.06 2.14
C ALA A 132 0.42 -14.14 0.92
N LEU A 133 1.43 -13.37 0.50
CA LEU A 133 1.32 -12.36 -0.56
C LEU A 133 1.85 -12.86 -1.91
N ASP A 134 1.35 -12.28 -2.99
CA ASP A 134 1.90 -12.41 -4.36
C ASP A 134 2.86 -11.26 -4.70
N PHE A 135 2.64 -10.08 -4.10
CA PHE A 135 3.53 -8.92 -4.16
C PHE A 135 3.65 -8.24 -2.79
N VAL A 136 4.73 -7.51 -2.57
CA VAL A 136 4.92 -6.65 -1.40
C VAL A 136 4.72 -5.19 -1.82
N GLY A 137 3.74 -4.52 -1.23
CA GLY A 137 3.59 -3.07 -1.38
C GLY A 137 4.40 -2.35 -0.31
N LEU A 138 5.26 -1.43 -0.72
CA LEU A 138 6.19 -0.72 0.16
C LEU A 138 5.93 0.78 0.11
N ASN A 139 5.56 1.34 1.27
CA ASN A 139 5.46 2.78 1.46
C ASN A 139 6.79 3.32 1.97
N ILE A 140 7.31 4.37 1.34
CA ILE A 140 8.60 4.99 1.71
C ILE A 140 8.48 6.51 1.67
N PHE A 141 8.50 7.15 2.83
CA PHE A 141 8.44 8.61 2.95
C PHE A 141 9.62 9.17 3.75
N PRO A 142 10.80 9.37 3.11
CA PRO A 142 11.95 9.97 3.78
C PRO A 142 11.67 11.37 4.33
N TYR A 143 10.64 12.07 3.80
CA TYR A 143 10.19 13.36 4.30
C TYR A 143 9.86 13.35 5.79
N PHE A 144 9.35 12.25 6.34
CA PHE A 144 9.01 12.16 7.77
C PHE A 144 10.22 11.95 8.68
N SER A 145 11.43 11.85 8.13
CA SER A 145 12.66 11.81 8.92
C SER A 145 12.79 13.03 9.83
N LYS A 146 13.26 12.78 11.06
CA LYS A 146 13.62 13.83 12.04
C LYS A 146 15.06 14.31 11.89
N ASP A 147 15.81 13.75 10.95
CA ASP A 147 17.19 14.16 10.69
C ASP A 147 17.24 15.57 10.09
N GLN A 148 17.94 16.47 10.78
CA GLN A 148 18.10 17.87 10.37
C GLN A 148 18.96 18.02 9.12
N ALA A 149 19.82 17.06 8.82
CA ALA A 149 20.68 17.04 7.64
C ALA A 149 19.98 16.47 6.40
N MET A 150 18.74 15.97 6.54
CA MET A 150 18.01 15.33 5.46
C MET A 150 17.55 16.37 4.41
N ASP A 151 18.32 16.49 3.35
CA ASP A 151 17.90 17.15 2.11
C ASP A 151 17.27 16.16 1.13
N VAL A 152 16.77 16.67 -0.01
CA VAL A 152 16.09 15.83 -1.00
C VAL A 152 17.01 14.76 -1.61
N SER A 153 18.30 15.05 -1.79
CA SER A 153 19.25 14.07 -2.36
C SER A 153 19.49 12.93 -1.37
N THR A 154 19.76 13.26 -0.12
CA THR A 154 19.95 12.28 0.97
C THR A 154 18.67 11.46 1.20
N ALA A 155 17.50 12.09 1.05
CA ALA A 155 16.23 11.41 1.10
C ALA A 155 16.03 10.43 -0.05
N ALA A 156 16.40 10.78 -1.27
CA ALA A 156 16.36 9.86 -2.41
C ALA A 156 17.31 8.66 -2.18
N ASP A 157 18.51 8.89 -1.64
CA ASP A 157 19.43 7.81 -1.27
C ASP A 157 18.82 6.91 -0.17
N SER A 158 18.16 7.51 0.83
CA SER A 158 17.46 6.77 1.89
C SER A 158 16.31 5.94 1.33
N PHE A 159 15.58 6.47 0.34
CA PHE A 159 14.51 5.75 -0.34
C PHE A 159 15.06 4.48 -1.00
N TRP A 160 16.13 4.60 -1.78
CA TRP A 160 16.72 3.45 -2.48
C TRP A 160 17.31 2.42 -1.53
N LYS A 161 17.96 2.85 -0.44
CA LYS A 161 18.42 1.94 0.61
C LYS A 161 17.28 1.16 1.25
N ALA A 162 16.15 1.81 1.51
CA ALA A 162 14.98 1.15 2.08
C ALA A 162 14.38 0.13 1.09
N TYR A 163 14.22 0.50 -0.18
CA TYR A 163 13.76 -0.40 -1.23
C TYR A 163 14.68 -1.62 -1.38
N GLU A 164 15.98 -1.41 -1.48
CA GLU A 164 16.98 -2.49 -1.63
C GLU A 164 17.03 -3.41 -0.42
N SER A 165 16.78 -2.88 0.78
CA SER A 165 16.69 -3.69 2.01
C SER A 165 15.45 -4.59 2.04
N MET A 166 14.39 -4.23 1.32
CA MET A 166 13.18 -5.06 1.22
C MET A 166 13.35 -6.24 0.24
N LEU A 167 14.18 -6.09 -0.80
CA LEU A 167 14.39 -7.12 -1.82
C LEU A 167 14.72 -8.52 -1.25
N PRO A 168 15.71 -8.70 -0.34
CA PRO A 168 15.99 -10.02 0.23
C PRO A 168 14.86 -10.55 1.13
N LEU A 169 14.01 -9.67 1.69
CA LEU A 169 12.88 -10.05 2.54
C LEU A 169 11.68 -10.50 1.70
N SER A 170 11.52 -9.97 0.49
CA SER A 170 10.39 -10.25 -0.42
C SER A 170 10.26 -11.70 -0.86
N GLN A 171 11.22 -12.57 -0.55
CA GLN A 171 11.26 -13.98 -0.99
C GLN A 171 11.23 -14.12 -2.52
N GLY A 172 11.76 -13.12 -3.24
CA GLY A 172 11.76 -13.08 -4.70
C GLY A 172 10.44 -12.61 -5.32
N LYS A 173 9.47 -12.19 -4.51
CA LYS A 173 8.20 -11.59 -4.98
C LYS A 173 8.45 -10.15 -5.45
N PRO A 174 7.65 -9.64 -6.40
CA PRO A 174 7.70 -8.24 -6.78
C PRO A 174 7.54 -7.32 -5.56
N VAL A 175 8.37 -6.28 -5.49
CA VAL A 175 8.24 -5.19 -4.52
C VAL A 175 7.76 -3.96 -5.29
N TRP A 176 6.57 -3.48 -4.97
CA TRP A 176 5.95 -2.32 -5.58
C TRP A 176 6.05 -1.13 -4.64
N ILE A 177 6.26 0.07 -5.19
CA ILE A 177 6.23 1.30 -4.39
C ILE A 177 4.80 1.82 -4.38
N THR A 178 4.06 1.55 -3.33
CA THR A 178 2.63 1.89 -3.30
C THR A 178 2.37 3.30 -2.82
N GLU A 179 3.28 3.88 -2.03
CA GLU A 179 3.26 5.30 -1.73
C GLU A 179 4.66 5.83 -1.49
N THR A 180 4.94 6.97 -2.13
CA THR A 180 6.05 7.86 -1.78
C THR A 180 5.70 9.24 -2.27
N GLY A 181 6.34 10.26 -1.72
CA GLY A 181 6.08 11.64 -2.12
C GLY A 181 6.94 12.63 -1.35
N TRP A 182 6.81 13.90 -1.73
CA TRP A 182 7.41 15.02 -1.02
C TRP A 182 6.43 16.19 -0.99
N PRO A 183 6.15 16.79 0.18
CA PRO A 183 5.18 17.87 0.26
C PRO A 183 5.57 19.11 -0.54
N THR A 184 4.62 19.62 -1.30
CA THR A 184 4.69 20.94 -1.94
C THR A 184 4.55 22.05 -0.90
N GLU A 185 3.83 21.80 0.20
CA GLU A 185 3.69 22.71 1.33
C GLU A 185 3.45 21.94 2.65
N ASP A 186 4.11 22.39 3.72
CA ASP A 186 3.86 21.93 5.08
C ASP A 186 4.24 23.02 6.08
N PRO A 187 3.28 23.83 6.56
CA PRO A 187 3.57 24.92 7.49
C PRO A 187 4.00 24.43 8.89
N THR A 188 3.79 23.15 9.20
CA THR A 188 4.11 22.57 10.51
C THR A 188 5.56 22.08 10.60
N LYS A 189 6.26 21.98 9.45
CA LYS A 189 7.64 21.50 9.36
C LYS A 189 8.64 22.57 9.76
N LEU A 190 8.93 22.67 11.05
CA LEU A 190 9.88 23.66 11.59
C LEU A 190 11.36 23.26 11.48
N SER A 191 11.65 21.99 11.17
CA SER A 191 13.02 21.45 11.07
C SER A 191 13.05 20.17 10.23
N GLY A 192 14.24 19.80 9.73
CA GLY A 192 14.42 18.59 8.92
C GLY A 192 14.17 18.81 7.42
N PRO A 193 13.67 17.79 6.70
CA PRO A 193 13.30 17.88 5.29
C PRO A 193 12.39 19.06 5.00
N LYS A 194 12.79 19.95 4.09
CA LYS A 194 12.01 21.15 3.76
C LYS A 194 10.94 20.84 2.71
N PRO A 195 9.66 21.16 2.94
CA PRO A 195 8.64 21.09 1.89
C PRO A 195 8.92 22.16 0.81
N GLY A 196 8.21 22.08 -0.31
CA GLY A 196 8.27 23.09 -1.37
C GLY A 196 8.19 22.48 -2.76
N ILE A 197 7.52 23.16 -3.69
CA ILE A 197 7.37 22.72 -5.09
C ILE A 197 8.72 22.34 -5.74
N ASN A 198 9.78 23.14 -5.53
CA ASN A 198 11.11 22.84 -6.08
C ASN A 198 11.72 21.55 -5.48
N ASN A 199 11.51 21.32 -4.18
CA ASN A 199 12.00 20.10 -3.52
C ASN A 199 11.18 18.88 -3.94
N ALA A 200 9.86 19.03 -4.10
CA ALA A 200 9.00 17.99 -4.63
C ALA A 200 9.37 17.59 -6.05
N ALA A 201 9.60 18.56 -6.93
CA ALA A 201 10.10 18.34 -8.29
C ALA A 201 11.45 17.61 -8.30
N MET A 202 12.38 18.02 -7.43
CA MET A 202 13.68 17.37 -7.31
C MET A 202 13.56 15.93 -6.78
N TYR A 203 12.67 15.68 -5.82
CA TYR A 203 12.45 14.33 -5.28
C TYR A 203 11.82 13.42 -6.33
N TRP A 204 10.78 13.90 -7.03
CA TRP A 204 10.19 13.21 -8.18
C TRP A 204 11.25 12.82 -9.21
N SER A 205 12.07 13.78 -9.66
CA SER A 205 13.11 13.51 -10.66
C SER A 205 14.13 12.47 -10.20
N LYS A 206 14.49 12.43 -8.91
CA LYS A 206 15.49 11.49 -8.37
C LYS A 206 14.93 10.10 -8.07
N VAL A 207 13.64 10.00 -7.77
CA VAL A 207 12.99 8.75 -7.36
C VAL A 207 12.15 8.17 -8.49
N VAL A 208 11.17 8.91 -8.99
CA VAL A 208 10.22 8.42 -9.99
C VAL A 208 10.89 8.12 -11.31
N CYS A 209 11.79 8.98 -11.79
CA CYS A 209 12.45 8.71 -13.06
C CYS A 209 13.37 7.48 -13.01
N GLU A 210 13.95 7.19 -11.84
CA GLU A 210 14.74 5.99 -11.61
C GLU A 210 13.84 4.75 -11.42
N LEU A 211 12.68 4.87 -10.73
CA LEU A 211 11.66 3.80 -10.69
C LEU A 211 11.19 3.43 -12.10
N GLN A 212 10.90 4.43 -12.93
CA GLN A 212 10.50 4.26 -14.32
C GLN A 212 11.61 3.64 -15.18
N ALA A 213 12.87 4.06 -14.99
CA ALA A 213 14.01 3.47 -15.69
C ALA A 213 14.24 2.00 -15.31
N ARG A 214 13.91 1.63 -14.07
CA ARG A 214 14.05 0.28 -13.51
C ARG A 214 12.81 -0.59 -13.69
N CYS A 215 11.74 -0.07 -14.28
CA CYS A 215 10.47 -0.79 -14.48
C CYS A 215 9.88 -1.34 -13.18
N ILE A 216 9.98 -0.55 -12.10
CA ILE A 216 9.37 -0.86 -10.81
C ILE A 216 7.97 -0.25 -10.81
N ASP A 217 6.94 -1.05 -10.53
CA ASP A 217 5.58 -0.53 -10.38
C ASP A 217 5.51 0.44 -9.20
N PHE A 218 4.94 1.64 -9.44
CA PHE A 218 4.84 2.66 -8.42
C PHE A 218 3.55 3.48 -8.47
N TRP A 219 3.17 4.00 -7.31
CA TRP A 219 2.09 4.96 -7.10
C TRP A 219 2.64 6.14 -6.30
N TRP A 220 2.43 7.34 -6.83
CA TRP A 220 2.87 8.57 -6.19
C TRP A 220 1.76 9.14 -5.31
N TYR A 221 2.13 9.49 -4.08
CA TYR A 221 1.25 10.17 -3.14
C TYR A 221 1.42 11.69 -3.33
N ILE A 222 0.46 12.43 -3.93
CA ILE A 222 -0.86 12.05 -4.48
C ILE A 222 -1.22 12.96 -5.67
N LEU A 223 -2.28 12.61 -6.40
CA LEU A 223 -2.76 13.43 -7.53
C LEU A 223 -3.20 14.84 -7.10
N THR A 224 -4.04 14.92 -6.06
CA THR A 224 -4.60 16.18 -5.54
C THR A 224 -4.62 16.15 -4.02
N ASP A 225 -4.37 17.30 -3.40
CA ASP A 225 -4.32 17.41 -1.96
C ASP A 225 -5.69 17.25 -1.29
N PRO A 226 -5.75 16.54 -0.14
CA PRO A 226 -6.89 16.65 0.75
C PRO A 226 -6.93 18.04 1.40
N ALA A 227 -7.96 18.30 2.21
CA ALA A 227 -8.05 19.56 2.96
C ALA A 227 -7.05 19.68 4.13
N GLN A 228 -6.12 18.73 4.31
CA GLN A 228 -5.25 18.63 5.48
C GLN A 228 -3.76 18.62 5.06
N THR A 229 -2.93 19.37 5.81
CA THR A 229 -1.47 19.39 5.65
C THR A 229 -0.82 18.15 6.26
N PRO A 230 0.38 17.74 5.80
CA PRO A 230 1.15 18.29 4.68
C PRO A 230 0.49 18.08 3.31
N PHE A 231 0.68 19.03 2.40
CA PHE A 231 0.17 18.99 1.03
C PHE A 231 1.23 18.35 0.11
N PHE A 232 0.88 17.24 -0.53
CA PHE A 232 1.68 16.40 -1.41
C PHE A 232 1.25 16.42 -2.88
N GLY A 233 0.12 17.04 -3.20
CA GLY A 233 -0.52 17.03 -4.50
C GLY A 233 0.44 17.41 -5.62
N VAL A 234 0.31 16.74 -6.76
CA VAL A 234 1.07 17.09 -7.99
C VAL A 234 0.31 18.05 -8.90
N THR A 235 -0.95 18.35 -8.57
CA THR A 235 -1.82 19.24 -9.33
C THR A 235 -2.48 20.28 -8.42
N ASN A 236 -2.92 21.39 -9.01
CA ASN A 236 -3.77 22.39 -8.36
C ASN A 236 -5.28 22.10 -8.53
N LEU A 237 -5.68 20.83 -8.65
CA LEU A 237 -7.08 20.44 -8.87
C LEU A 237 -8.03 20.89 -7.75
N ARG A 238 -7.48 21.15 -6.55
CA ARG A 238 -8.21 21.71 -5.43
C ARG A 238 -8.65 23.16 -5.69
N GLU A 239 -7.83 23.95 -6.38
CA GLU A 239 -8.06 25.37 -6.66
C GLU A 239 -8.72 25.60 -8.03
N ASP A 240 -8.42 24.75 -9.01
CA ASP A 240 -8.91 24.86 -10.39
C ASP A 240 -9.41 23.51 -10.91
N PRO A 241 -10.71 23.36 -11.24
CA PRO A 241 -11.27 22.10 -11.74
C PRO A 241 -10.71 21.68 -13.11
N HIS A 242 -10.02 22.57 -13.83
CA HIS A 242 -9.34 22.22 -15.08
C HIS A 242 -7.96 21.61 -14.85
N GLY A 243 -7.34 21.84 -13.69
CA GLY A 243 -6.09 21.22 -13.25
C GLY A 243 -4.86 21.53 -14.10
N SER A 244 -3.75 21.79 -13.43
CA SER A 244 -2.41 21.89 -14.00
C SER A 244 -1.41 21.26 -13.05
N THR A 245 -0.31 20.74 -13.59
CA THR A 245 0.74 20.16 -12.75
C THR A 245 1.50 21.26 -12.01
N LEU A 246 1.80 21.04 -10.73
CA LEU A 246 2.57 21.98 -9.90
C LEU A 246 4.05 21.97 -10.27
N TYR A 247 4.53 20.89 -10.87
CA TYR A 247 5.89 20.73 -11.37
C TYR A 247 5.92 19.77 -12.56
N ASN A 248 7.06 19.68 -13.26
CA ASN A 248 7.21 18.78 -14.39
C ASN A 248 7.27 17.32 -13.91
N LEU A 249 6.33 16.50 -14.40
CA LEU A 249 6.27 15.06 -14.10
C LEU A 249 6.93 14.20 -15.20
N ASP A 250 7.28 14.80 -16.34
CA ASP A 250 7.93 14.09 -17.44
C ASP A 250 9.39 13.79 -17.11
N CYS A 251 9.74 12.51 -17.09
CA CYS A 251 11.10 12.02 -16.89
C CYS A 251 11.95 12.07 -18.17
N GLY A 252 11.37 12.37 -19.33
CA GLY A 252 12.08 12.46 -20.60
C GLY A 252 12.65 11.11 -21.08
N LEU A 253 12.17 10.00 -20.52
CA LEU A 253 12.61 8.64 -20.81
C LEU A 253 11.51 7.84 -21.50
N ILE A 254 11.87 7.14 -22.56
CA ILE A 254 11.07 6.04 -23.11
C ILE A 254 11.61 4.77 -22.45
N SER A 255 10.97 4.33 -21.36
CA SER A 255 11.32 3.06 -20.73
C SER A 255 10.70 1.90 -21.52
N ASN A 256 11.53 0.98 -22.01
CA ASN A 256 11.06 -0.27 -22.60
C ASN A 256 10.86 -1.32 -21.51
N CYS A 257 9.83 -1.12 -20.69
CA CYS A 257 9.46 -2.08 -19.65
C CYS A 257 8.68 -3.24 -20.26
N PRO A 258 9.07 -4.50 -20.00
CA PRO A 258 8.25 -5.63 -20.42
C PRO A 258 6.91 -5.58 -19.69
N ASP A 259 5.81 -5.94 -20.38
CA ASP A 259 4.51 -6.16 -19.73
C ASP A 259 4.62 -7.38 -18.80
N THR A 260 4.97 -7.13 -17.53
CA THR A 260 5.23 -8.17 -16.51
C THR A 260 3.95 -8.79 -15.95
N TYR A 261 2.77 -8.27 -16.29
CA TYR A 261 1.49 -8.76 -15.77
C TYR A 261 1.01 -10.11 -16.35
N ILE A 262 1.80 -10.76 -17.23
CA ILE A 262 1.51 -12.10 -17.79
C ILE A 262 2.39 -13.20 -17.16
N THR A 263 2.93 -13.01 -15.96
CA THR A 263 3.39 -14.18 -15.19
C THR A 263 2.20 -14.85 -14.54
N THR A 264 1.79 -15.99 -15.10
CA THR A 264 0.90 -16.95 -14.41
C THR A 264 1.52 -17.29 -13.06
N PHE A 265 1.02 -16.69 -11.99
CA PHE A 265 1.42 -17.05 -10.63
C PHE A 265 1.01 -18.51 -10.41
N PRO A 266 1.93 -19.42 -10.06
CA PRO A 266 1.53 -20.76 -9.68
C PRO A 266 0.65 -20.64 -8.43
N THR A 267 -0.59 -21.11 -8.51
CA THR A 267 -1.47 -21.26 -7.36
C THR A 267 -0.78 -22.12 -6.31
N THR A 268 -0.15 -21.49 -5.32
CA THR A 268 0.31 -22.16 -4.11
C THR A 268 -0.93 -22.40 -3.26
N SER A 269 -1.41 -23.64 -3.26
CA SER A 269 -2.38 -24.10 -2.28
C SER A 269 -1.69 -24.14 -0.91
N SER A 270 -1.70 -23.02 -0.20
CA SER A 270 -1.21 -22.94 1.18
C SER A 270 -2.23 -23.61 2.09
N THR A 271 -2.13 -24.92 2.26
CA THR A 271 -2.76 -25.61 3.38
C THR A 271 -2.05 -25.20 4.66
N ILE A 272 -2.62 -24.24 5.39
CA ILE A 272 -2.22 -23.92 6.77
C ILE A 272 -2.54 -25.16 7.63
N PRO A 273 -1.56 -25.78 8.31
CA PRO A 273 -1.85 -26.87 9.23
C PRO A 273 -2.65 -26.32 10.42
N ALA A 274 -3.87 -26.81 10.59
CA ALA A 274 -4.67 -26.54 11.78
C ALA A 274 -4.02 -27.24 12.99
N LEU A 275 -3.11 -26.54 13.68
CA LEU A 275 -2.50 -27.00 14.92
C LEU A 275 -2.77 -26.01 16.05
N TYR A 276 -4.04 -25.69 16.30
CA TYR A 276 -4.48 -25.24 17.62
C TYR A 276 -5.89 -25.74 17.89
N GLN A 277 -5.98 -26.97 18.39
CA GLN A 277 -7.06 -27.39 19.26
C GLN A 277 -6.49 -27.98 20.56
N THR A 278 -6.76 -27.22 21.62
CA THR A 278 -6.98 -27.66 23.01
C THR A 278 -5.85 -28.37 23.76
N SER A 279 -5.31 -27.70 24.79
CA SER A 279 -5.16 -28.35 26.10
C SER A 279 -5.52 -27.38 27.23
N THR A 280 -6.70 -27.60 27.80
CA THR A 280 -7.02 -27.23 29.17
C THR A 280 -6.07 -27.96 30.13
N HIS A 281 -5.40 -27.25 31.04
CA HIS A 281 -5.41 -27.56 32.48
C HIS A 281 -4.45 -26.70 33.31
N ALA A 282 -5.01 -26.29 34.47
CA ALA A 282 -4.38 -26.19 35.78
C ALA A 282 -3.44 -25.00 36.09
N SER A 283 -3.97 -24.11 36.93
CA SER A 283 -3.23 -23.15 37.76
C SER A 283 -2.17 -23.84 38.64
N PRO A 284 -1.02 -23.20 38.90
CA PRO A 284 -0.22 -23.53 40.07
C PRO A 284 -0.56 -22.62 41.24
N ALA A 285 -0.72 -23.26 42.39
CA ALA A 285 -0.84 -22.63 43.70
C ALA A 285 0.43 -21.86 44.07
N LEU A 286 0.23 -20.69 44.70
CA LEU A 286 1.25 -19.97 45.45
C LEU A 286 1.62 -20.76 46.71
N SER A 287 2.90 -21.09 46.87
CA SER A 287 3.50 -21.47 48.14
C SER A 287 4.68 -20.55 48.42
N SER A 288 4.63 -19.94 49.59
CA SER A 288 5.71 -19.17 50.21
C SER A 288 6.94 -20.03 50.49
N VAL A 289 8.10 -19.37 50.63
CA VAL A 289 8.94 -19.33 51.85
C VAL A 289 10.33 -18.74 51.50
N CYS A 290 10.73 -17.74 52.30
CA CYS A 290 12.03 -17.08 52.47
C CYS A 290 12.65 -16.31 51.28
#